data_AF-A0A9D6ZGD8-F1
#
_entry.id   AF-A0A9D6ZGD8-F1
#
_cell.length_a   1.000
_cell.length_b   1.000
_cell.length_c   1.000
_cell.angle_alpha   90.00
_cell.angle_beta   90.00
_cell.angle_gamma   90.00
#
_symmetry.space_group_name_H-M   'P 1'
#
loop_
_entity.id
_entity.type
_entity.pdbx_description
1 polymer ?
#
loop_
_entity_poly.entity_id
_entity_poly.type
_entity_poly.pdbx_seq_one_letter_code
_entity_poly.pdbx_strand_id
1 'polypeptide(L)'
;MILHAALVSTTLDLKRQGRAVFVNPDLRWYTCISERKAITPRCPFATVERCPRSYQSLSLLGEVGISSKIAPAEDQRLLEAWSKTDVWPKTMEQQTAVASSDGEHHLFSNFCPEVSFETFGLFAVSLSRFADEIDRNARHQDLSMSGTAHGRDWRWNWEYAQEQHYTDCPLYSVLHAKPITITRNGEEIFQLRPSAYGITIDLKRLWSKLKVWRKARTK
;
A
#
# COMPACT_ATOMS: atom_id res chain seq x y z
N MET A 1 7.96 39.56 14.95
CA MET A 1 7.01 38.42 15.06
C MET A 1 5.82 38.53 14.10
N ILE A 2 6.00 39.03 12.86
CA ILE A 2 4.91 39.09 11.86
C ILE A 2 5.53 38.83 10.49
N LEU A 3 5.86 37.58 10.18
CA LEU A 3 6.30 37.19 8.82
C LEU A 3 6.00 35.73 8.45
N HIS A 4 5.51 34.90 9.38
CA HIS A 4 5.15 33.51 9.10
C HIS A 4 3.68 33.28 8.70
N ALA A 5 2.81 34.30 8.82
CA ALA A 5 1.39 34.15 8.49
C ALA A 5 1.08 34.34 6.98
N ALA A 6 2.00 34.90 6.19
CA ALA A 6 1.74 35.26 4.80
C ALA A 6 1.78 34.08 3.80
N LEU A 7 2.44 32.97 4.15
CA LEU A 7 2.57 31.81 3.25
C LEU A 7 1.40 30.81 3.35
N VAL A 8 0.64 30.83 4.45
CA VAL A 8 -0.54 29.96 4.61
C VAL A 8 -1.75 30.53 3.85
N SER A 9 -1.88 31.86 3.79
CA SER A 9 -2.99 32.53 3.12
C SER A 9 -2.99 32.35 1.60
N THR A 10 -1.83 32.17 0.97
CA THR A 10 -1.71 32.04 -0.50
C THR A 10 -2.23 30.70 -1.03
N THR A 11 -2.27 29.66 -0.19
CA THR A 11 -2.85 28.35 -0.60
C THR A 11 -4.36 28.30 -0.52
N LEU A 12 -4.99 29.13 0.32
CA LEU A 12 -6.44 29.20 0.45
C LEU A 12 -7.10 30.07 -0.63
N ASP A 13 -6.39 31.06 -1.17
CA ASP A 13 -6.91 31.93 -2.25
C ASP A 13 -6.95 31.28 -3.64
N LEU A 14 -6.15 30.23 -3.88
CA LEU A 14 -6.09 29.57 -5.20
C LEU A 14 -7.32 28.69 -5.49
N LYS A 15 -8.08 28.26 -4.47
CA LYS A 15 -9.37 27.59 -4.68
C LYS A 15 -10.45 28.50 -5.25
N ARG A 16 -10.27 29.82 -5.19
CA ARG A 16 -11.26 30.82 -5.64
C ARG A 16 -11.11 31.22 -7.11
N GLN A 17 -10.05 30.77 -7.80
CA GLN A 17 -9.70 31.23 -9.16
C GLN A 17 -9.99 30.22 -10.28
N GLY A 18 -10.77 29.16 -10.06
CA GLY A 18 -11.20 28.26 -11.14
C GLY A 18 -10.08 27.54 -11.92
N ARG A 19 -8.82 27.70 -11.48
CA ARG A 19 -7.65 27.05 -12.06
C ARG A 19 -7.46 25.73 -11.32
N ALA A 20 -7.65 24.62 -12.02
CA ALA A 20 -7.41 23.29 -11.47
C ALA A 20 -5.97 23.25 -10.91
N VAL A 21 -5.83 23.16 -9.59
CA VAL A 21 -4.54 23.00 -8.94
C VAL A 21 -4.07 21.59 -9.27
N PHE A 22 -3.07 21.51 -10.13
CA PHE A 22 -2.44 20.25 -10.47
C PHE A 22 -1.70 19.69 -9.25
N VAL A 23 -2.03 18.45 -8.87
CA VAL A 23 -1.38 17.73 -7.78
C VAL A 23 -0.39 16.74 -8.36
N ASN A 24 0.86 16.82 -7.91
CA ASN A 24 1.87 15.79 -8.16
C ASN A 24 1.98 14.92 -6.89
N PRO A 25 1.42 13.70 -6.85
CA PRO A 25 1.44 12.86 -5.66
C PRO A 25 2.80 12.16 -5.48
N ASP A 26 3.85 12.96 -5.41
CA ASP A 26 5.22 12.52 -5.14
C ASP A 26 5.49 12.45 -3.62
N LEU A 27 6.71 12.04 -3.27
CA LEU A 27 7.14 11.99 -1.87
C LEU A 27 7.05 13.34 -1.16
N ARG A 28 7.34 14.45 -1.86
CA ARG A 28 7.28 15.78 -1.29
C ARG A 28 5.85 16.18 -0.96
N TRP A 29 4.90 15.91 -1.86
CA TRP A 29 3.48 16.13 -1.61
C TRP A 29 3.01 15.34 -0.39
N TYR A 30 3.39 14.07 -0.32
CA TYR A 30 3.00 13.16 0.75
C TYR A 30 3.55 13.58 2.12
N THR A 31 4.85 13.86 2.22
CA THR A 31 5.47 14.29 3.48
C THR A 31 4.98 15.66 3.92
N CYS A 32 4.72 16.58 2.99
CA CYS A 32 4.15 17.89 3.32
C CYS A 32 2.75 17.79 3.94
N ILE A 33 1.93 16.80 3.54
CA ILE A 33 0.65 16.52 4.21
C ILE A 33 0.91 16.00 5.63
N SER A 34 1.84 15.06 5.78
CA SER A 34 2.19 14.49 7.09
C SER A 34 2.72 15.54 8.06
N GLU A 35 3.62 16.43 7.61
CA GLU A 35 4.16 17.54 8.39
C GLU A 35 3.05 18.50 8.85
N ARG A 36 2.15 18.88 7.93
CA ARG A 36 1.01 19.76 8.25
C ARG A 36 0.04 19.15 9.27
N LYS A 37 -0.13 17.83 9.23
CA LYS A 37 -0.96 17.09 10.17
C LYS A 37 -0.20 16.67 11.44
N ALA A 38 1.10 16.96 11.56
CA ALA A 38 1.97 16.53 12.65
C ALA A 38 1.94 15.01 12.93
N ILE A 39 1.96 14.21 11.86
CA ILE A 39 1.89 12.74 11.88
C ILE A 39 3.13 12.13 11.23
N THR A 40 3.24 10.79 11.30
CA THR A 40 4.37 10.07 10.70
C THR A 40 4.40 10.25 9.18
N PRO A 41 5.58 10.37 8.55
CA PRO A 41 5.70 10.62 7.10
C PRO A 41 5.31 9.42 6.22
N ARG A 42 5.14 8.24 6.82
CA ARG A 42 4.74 6.99 6.16
C ARG A 42 3.63 6.32 6.97
N CYS A 43 2.84 5.50 6.29
CA CYS A 43 1.79 4.71 6.91
C CYS A 43 2.40 3.63 7.82
N PRO A 44 2.04 3.59 9.13
CA PRO A 44 2.56 2.57 10.05
C PRO A 44 2.01 1.15 9.77
N PHE A 45 0.96 1.04 8.96
CA PHE A 45 0.28 -0.21 8.64
C PHE A 45 0.63 -0.76 7.26
N ALA A 46 1.45 -0.07 6.45
CA ALA A 46 1.76 -0.47 5.07
C ALA A 46 2.73 -1.66 4.99
N THR A 47 2.26 -2.80 5.47
CA THR A 47 2.93 -4.10 5.43
C THR A 47 1.86 -5.18 5.22
N VAL A 48 2.24 -6.29 4.60
CA VAL A 48 1.33 -7.42 4.30
C VAL A 48 0.68 -8.03 5.55
N GLU A 49 1.34 -7.95 6.70
CA GLU A 49 0.85 -8.50 7.96
C GLU A 49 -0.07 -7.56 8.75
N ARG A 50 -0.04 -6.24 8.45
CA ARG A 50 -0.79 -5.23 9.22
C ARG A 50 -1.93 -4.58 8.46
N CYS A 51 -1.93 -4.66 7.13
CA CYS A 51 -3.00 -4.07 6.31
C CYS A 51 -3.44 -5.01 5.18
N PRO A 52 -4.74 -5.33 5.09
CA PRO A 52 -5.25 -6.20 4.02
C PRO A 52 -5.08 -5.56 2.64
N ARG A 53 -5.17 -4.24 2.52
CA ARG A 53 -4.97 -3.53 1.25
C ARG A 53 -3.52 -3.58 0.76
N SER A 54 -2.55 -3.48 1.68
CA SER A 54 -1.13 -3.65 1.33
C SER A 54 -0.86 -5.06 0.82
N TYR A 55 -1.41 -6.06 1.51
CA TYR A 55 -1.38 -7.45 1.06
C TYR A 55 -2.03 -7.66 -0.31
N GLN A 56 -3.28 -7.24 -0.50
CA GLN A 56 -4.00 -7.39 -1.78
C GLN A 56 -3.26 -6.71 -2.94
N SER A 57 -2.74 -5.50 -2.71
CA SER A 57 -1.96 -4.78 -3.73
C SER A 57 -0.72 -5.56 -4.15
N LEU A 58 0.07 -6.06 -3.21
CA LEU A 58 1.31 -6.79 -3.50
C LEU A 58 1.04 -8.16 -4.14
N SER A 59 0.05 -8.90 -3.64
CA SER A 59 -0.35 -10.18 -4.24
C SER A 59 -0.76 -9.98 -5.70
N LEU A 60 -1.64 -9.02 -5.95
CA LEU A 60 -2.17 -8.75 -7.28
C LEU A 60 -1.08 -8.27 -8.24
N LEU A 61 -0.15 -7.40 -7.80
CA LEU A 61 1.01 -6.99 -8.61
C LEU A 61 1.91 -8.16 -8.96
N GLY A 62 2.06 -9.14 -8.06
CA GLY A 62 2.77 -10.37 -8.34
C GLY A 62 2.06 -11.27 -9.35
N GLU A 63 0.74 -11.40 -9.24
CA GLU A 63 -0.10 -12.19 -10.15
C GLU A 63 -0.05 -11.66 -11.58
N VAL A 64 -0.17 -10.35 -11.75
CA VAL A 64 -0.13 -9.68 -13.07
C VAL A 64 1.30 -9.52 -13.61
N GLY A 65 2.33 -9.88 -12.84
CA GLY A 65 3.72 -9.91 -13.32
C GLY A 65 4.47 -8.57 -13.28
N ILE A 66 3.93 -7.56 -12.59
CA ILE A 66 4.61 -6.27 -12.37
C ILE A 66 5.69 -6.39 -11.29
N SER A 67 5.45 -7.21 -10.26
CA SER A 67 6.38 -7.43 -9.17
C SER A 67 6.66 -8.93 -8.95
N SER A 68 7.65 -9.25 -8.11
CA SER A 68 7.88 -10.63 -7.69
C SER A 68 6.72 -11.16 -6.85
N LYS A 69 6.27 -12.38 -7.16
CA LYS A 69 5.21 -13.06 -6.40
C LYS A 69 5.62 -13.32 -4.96
N ILE A 70 4.67 -13.16 -4.04
CA ILE A 70 4.78 -13.70 -2.69
C ILE A 70 4.86 -15.22 -2.81
N ALA A 71 5.66 -15.87 -1.97
CA ALA A 71 5.77 -17.33 -1.96
C ALA A 71 4.36 -17.96 -1.78
N PRO A 72 3.95 -18.94 -2.59
CA PRO A 72 2.56 -19.43 -2.59
C PRO A 72 2.02 -19.86 -1.22
N ALA A 73 2.87 -20.50 -0.41
CA ALA A 73 2.50 -20.92 0.94
C ALA A 73 2.27 -19.73 1.90
N GLU A 74 3.03 -18.64 1.72
CA GLU A 74 2.88 -17.43 2.52
C GLU A 74 1.67 -16.62 2.08
N ASP A 75 1.44 -16.55 0.76
CA ASP A 75 0.29 -15.88 0.17
C ASP A 75 -1.03 -16.52 0.62
N GLN A 76 -1.15 -17.85 0.49
CA GLN A 76 -2.33 -18.57 0.96
C GLN A 76 -2.57 -18.38 2.47
N ARG A 77 -1.51 -18.40 3.27
CA ARG A 77 -1.60 -18.14 4.72
C ARG A 77 -2.17 -16.75 5.01
N LEU A 78 -1.68 -15.73 4.31
CA LEU A 78 -2.14 -14.35 4.47
C LEU A 78 -3.60 -14.21 4.04
N LEU A 79 -3.99 -14.82 2.93
CA LEU A 79 -5.37 -14.85 2.45
C LEU A 79 -6.33 -15.48 3.47
N GLU A 80 -5.99 -16.66 3.99
CA GLU A 80 -6.79 -17.38 4.99
C GLU A 80 -6.90 -16.62 6.32
N ALA A 81 -5.88 -15.87 6.69
CA ALA A 81 -5.88 -15.08 7.90
C ALA A 81 -6.71 -13.79 7.72
N TRP A 82 -6.50 -13.08 6.62
CA TRP A 82 -7.19 -11.82 6.34
C TRP A 82 -8.67 -12.01 6.02
N SER A 83 -9.04 -13.05 5.28
CA SER A 83 -10.45 -13.35 4.92
C SER A 83 -11.38 -13.55 6.12
N LYS A 84 -10.83 -13.84 7.30
CA LYS A 84 -11.59 -14.00 8.56
C LYS A 84 -11.81 -12.69 9.30
N THR A 85 -11.18 -11.61 8.87
CA THR A 85 -11.22 -10.31 9.55
C THR A 85 -12.36 -9.43 9.02
N ASP A 86 -12.90 -8.57 9.87
CA ASP A 86 -13.97 -7.63 9.48
C ASP A 86 -13.51 -6.54 8.51
N VAL A 87 -12.19 -6.33 8.40
CA VAL A 87 -11.57 -5.34 7.51
C VAL A 87 -11.30 -5.88 6.11
N TRP A 88 -11.59 -7.16 5.87
CA TRP A 88 -11.49 -7.76 4.55
C TRP A 88 -12.60 -7.22 3.63
N PRO A 89 -12.29 -6.87 2.36
CA PRO A 89 -13.31 -6.43 1.42
C PRO A 89 -14.42 -7.46 1.27
N LYS A 90 -15.67 -7.01 1.41
CA LYS A 90 -16.86 -7.87 1.23
C LYS A 90 -17.46 -7.76 -0.18
N THR A 91 -17.13 -6.68 -0.89
CA THR A 91 -17.62 -6.41 -2.24
C THR A 91 -16.45 -6.09 -3.17
N MET A 92 -16.68 -6.25 -4.47
CA MET A 92 -15.64 -6.02 -5.49
C MET A 92 -15.23 -4.55 -5.57
N GLU A 93 -16.14 -3.62 -5.26
CA GLU A 93 -15.88 -2.18 -5.27
C GLU A 93 -14.90 -1.75 -4.18
N GLN A 94 -14.77 -2.53 -3.11
CA GLN A 94 -13.80 -2.30 -2.03
C GLN A 94 -12.47 -3.00 -2.28
N GLN A 95 -12.48 -4.02 -3.15
CA GLN A 95 -11.33 -4.87 -3.43
C GLN A 95 -10.34 -4.13 -4.34
N THR A 96 -9.04 -4.38 -4.12
CA THR A 96 -7.99 -3.97 -5.05
C THR A 96 -8.12 -4.74 -6.36
N ALA A 97 -8.13 -4.04 -7.48
CA ALA A 97 -8.33 -4.65 -8.80
C ALA A 97 -7.40 -4.06 -9.85
N VAL A 98 -7.08 -4.90 -10.85
CA VAL A 98 -6.36 -4.50 -12.05
C VAL A 98 -7.24 -4.86 -13.25
N ALA A 99 -7.55 -3.88 -14.08
CA ALA A 99 -8.20 -4.13 -15.36
C ALA A 99 -7.14 -4.18 -16.46
N SER A 100 -7.20 -5.22 -17.27
CA SER A 100 -6.28 -5.46 -18.38
C SER A 100 -7.07 -5.61 -19.67
N SER A 101 -6.53 -5.08 -20.77
CA SER A 101 -7.09 -5.24 -22.12
C SER A 101 -5.93 -5.51 -23.07
N ASP A 102 -6.12 -6.46 -23.98
CA ASP A 102 -5.14 -6.83 -25.00
C ASP A 102 -3.75 -7.20 -24.44
N GLY A 103 -3.72 -7.78 -23.24
CA GLY A 103 -2.47 -8.17 -22.56
C GLY A 103 -1.76 -7.06 -21.80
N GLU A 104 -2.25 -5.82 -21.88
CA GLU A 104 -1.71 -4.66 -21.17
C GLU A 104 -2.58 -4.27 -19.97
N HIS A 105 -1.96 -3.79 -18.89
CA HIS A 105 -2.65 -3.35 -17.68
C HIS A 105 -2.99 -1.86 -17.77
N HIS A 106 -4.28 -1.55 -17.88
CA HIS A 106 -4.74 -0.19 -18.13
C HIS A 106 -5.21 0.52 -16.87
N LEU A 107 -5.79 -0.21 -15.92
CA LEU A 107 -6.37 0.38 -14.71
C LEU A 107 -5.91 -0.35 -13.46
N PHE A 108 -5.45 0.41 -12.48
CA PHE A 108 -5.16 -0.04 -11.12
C PHE A 108 -6.13 0.70 -10.21
N SER A 109 -6.93 -0.02 -9.41
CA SER A 109 -7.92 0.60 -8.52
C SER A 109 -7.84 0.05 -7.10
N ASN A 110 -8.18 0.90 -6.12
CA ASN A 110 -8.16 0.58 -4.69
C ASN A 110 -6.80 0.07 -4.17
N PHE A 111 -5.70 0.55 -4.74
CA PHE A 111 -4.36 0.19 -4.31
C PHE A 111 -3.96 0.89 -3.01
N CYS A 112 -3.04 0.27 -2.28
CA CYS A 112 -2.38 0.92 -1.15
C CYS A 112 -1.47 2.03 -1.68
N PRO A 113 -1.61 3.31 -1.25
CA PRO A 113 -0.83 4.42 -1.79
C PRO A 113 0.69 4.23 -1.57
N GLU A 114 1.08 3.52 -0.52
CA GLU A 114 2.48 3.21 -0.23
C GLU A 114 3.06 2.18 -1.22
N VAL A 115 2.29 1.14 -1.54
CA VAL A 115 2.67 0.11 -2.53
C VAL A 115 2.68 0.72 -3.94
N SER A 116 1.71 1.56 -4.25
CA SER A 116 1.68 2.32 -5.52
C SER A 116 2.91 3.20 -5.66
N PHE A 117 3.37 3.85 -4.58
CA PHE A 117 4.56 4.67 -4.63
C PHE A 117 5.82 3.82 -4.87
N GLU A 118 5.95 2.68 -4.20
CA GLU A 118 7.10 1.79 -4.38
C GLU A 118 7.16 1.18 -5.79
N THR A 119 6.00 0.94 -6.41
CA THR A 119 5.91 0.31 -7.74
C THR A 119 5.95 1.32 -8.89
N PHE A 120 5.20 2.42 -8.76
CA PHE A 120 4.95 3.39 -9.83
C PHE A 120 5.51 4.79 -9.55
N GLY A 121 6.05 5.04 -8.35
CA GLY A 121 6.58 6.34 -7.95
C GLY A 121 5.52 7.37 -7.53
N LEU A 122 4.25 6.97 -7.40
CA LEU A 122 3.12 7.86 -7.10
C LEU A 122 2.28 7.37 -5.92
N PHE A 123 1.94 8.27 -4.99
CA PHE A 123 1.01 8.00 -3.90
C PHE A 123 -0.43 8.09 -4.39
N ALA A 124 -0.88 7.05 -5.08
CA ALA A 124 -2.20 6.99 -5.68
C ALA A 124 -2.96 5.72 -5.27
N VAL A 125 -4.27 5.87 -5.09
CA VAL A 125 -5.19 4.75 -4.87
C VAL A 125 -5.70 4.16 -6.19
N SER A 126 -5.79 5.00 -7.22
CA SER A 126 -6.21 4.59 -8.56
C SER A 126 -5.28 5.23 -9.60
N LEU A 127 -4.86 4.44 -10.59
CA LEU A 127 -4.00 4.86 -11.70
C LEU A 127 -4.56 4.28 -13.00
N SER A 128 -4.67 5.11 -14.04
CA SER A 128 -5.05 4.67 -15.38
C SER A 128 -3.99 5.05 -16.40
N ARG A 129 -3.60 4.08 -17.23
CA ARG A 129 -2.87 4.33 -18.47
C ARG A 129 -3.82 4.96 -19.49
N PHE A 130 -3.21 5.52 -20.53
CA PHE A 130 -3.93 6.00 -21.71
C PHE A 130 -4.64 4.84 -22.38
N ALA A 131 -5.90 5.04 -22.76
CA ALA A 131 -6.67 4.05 -23.49
C ALA A 131 -6.00 3.67 -24.82
N ASP A 132 -5.48 4.66 -25.55
CA ASP A 132 -4.77 4.45 -26.81
C ASP A 132 -3.67 5.47 -27.07
N GLU A 133 -3.05 5.36 -28.25
CA GLU A 133 -1.99 6.27 -28.69
C GLU A 133 -2.51 7.68 -29.03
N ILE A 134 -3.77 7.81 -29.43
CA ILE A 134 -4.38 9.09 -29.78
C ILE A 134 -4.48 9.95 -28.51
N ASP A 135 -5.03 9.38 -27.44
CA ASP A 135 -5.15 10.05 -26.14
C ASP A 135 -3.78 10.41 -25.55
N ARG A 136 -2.82 9.49 -25.66
CA ARG A 136 -1.43 9.73 -25.24
C ARG A 136 -0.80 10.89 -26.01
N ASN A 137 -0.91 10.87 -27.34
CA ASN A 137 -0.27 11.86 -28.20
C ASN A 137 -0.90 13.25 -28.02
N ALA A 138 -2.23 13.32 -27.91
CA ALA A 138 -2.94 14.56 -27.61
C ALA A 138 -2.47 15.16 -26.27
N ARG A 139 -2.41 14.33 -25.22
CA ARG A 139 -1.92 14.77 -23.91
C ARG A 139 -0.46 15.24 -23.96
N HIS A 140 0.40 14.51 -24.66
CA HIS A 140 1.82 14.84 -24.79
C HIS A 140 2.03 16.16 -25.55
N GLN A 141 1.21 16.41 -26.57
CA GLN A 141 1.23 17.66 -27.32
C GLN A 141 0.80 18.83 -26.42
N ASP A 142 -0.30 18.68 -25.66
CA ASP A 142 -0.76 19.69 -24.70
C ASP A 142 0.29 20.01 -23.63
N LEU A 143 0.92 18.97 -23.07
CA LEU A 143 1.97 19.14 -22.06
C LEU A 143 3.21 19.83 -22.65
N SER A 144 3.59 19.48 -23.88
CA SER A 144 4.69 20.15 -24.60
C SER A 144 4.41 21.63 -24.82
N MET A 145 3.20 21.97 -25.27
CA MET A 145 2.79 23.37 -25.47
C MET A 145 2.71 24.17 -24.17
N SER A 146 2.37 23.52 -23.05
CA SER A 146 2.31 24.15 -21.72
C SER A 146 3.70 24.42 -21.10
N GLY A 147 4.79 23.96 -21.72
CA GLY A 147 6.14 24.07 -21.17
C GLY A 147 6.41 23.16 -19.97
N THR A 148 5.58 22.13 -19.78
CA THR A 148 5.77 21.17 -18.68
C THR A 148 6.95 20.27 -19.00
N ALA A 149 7.98 20.26 -18.15
CA ALA A 149 9.16 19.44 -18.37
C ALA A 149 8.83 17.93 -18.32
N HIS A 150 9.36 17.18 -19.28
CA HIS A 150 9.36 15.72 -19.24
C HIS A 150 10.07 15.19 -17.98
N GLY A 151 9.51 14.13 -17.39
CA GLY A 151 10.20 13.30 -16.39
C GLY A 151 9.77 13.47 -14.93
N ARG A 152 9.34 14.66 -14.49
CA ARG A 152 8.80 14.84 -13.12
C ARG A 152 7.27 14.81 -13.04
N ASP A 153 6.61 14.98 -14.18
CA ASP A 153 5.17 15.01 -14.26
C ASP A 153 4.63 13.63 -14.60
N TRP A 154 3.79 13.10 -13.73
CA TRP A 154 3.16 11.80 -13.91
C TRP A 154 2.26 11.75 -15.14
N ARG A 155 1.71 12.89 -15.59
CA ARG A 155 0.78 13.01 -16.73
C ARG A 155 1.40 12.60 -18.06
N TRP A 156 2.72 12.46 -18.14
CA TRP A 156 3.38 11.89 -19.30
C TRP A 156 3.19 10.37 -19.40
N ASN A 157 3.02 9.69 -18.26
CA ASN A 157 2.97 8.23 -18.18
C ASN A 157 1.58 7.68 -17.88
N TRP A 158 0.72 8.51 -17.27
CA TRP A 158 -0.62 8.13 -16.84
C TRP A 158 -1.64 9.16 -17.32
N GLU A 159 -2.79 8.66 -17.73
CA GLU A 159 -3.93 9.50 -18.11
C GLU A 159 -4.62 10.08 -16.87
N TYR A 160 -4.76 9.23 -15.85
CA TYR A 160 -5.43 9.53 -14.61
C TYR A 160 -4.64 9.00 -13.42
N ALA A 161 -4.57 9.82 -12.37
CA ALA A 161 -4.06 9.44 -11.07
C ALA A 161 -4.95 10.04 -10.00
N GLN A 162 -5.48 9.19 -9.13
CA GLN A 162 -6.21 9.60 -7.95
C GLN A 162 -5.25 9.56 -6.75
N GLU A 163 -4.78 10.74 -6.34
CA GLU A 163 -3.89 10.87 -5.21
C GLU A 163 -4.56 10.44 -3.90
N GLN A 164 -3.80 9.81 -3.01
CA GLN A 164 -4.30 9.50 -1.68
C GLN A 164 -3.17 9.51 -0.65
N HIS A 165 -3.34 10.32 0.39
CA HIS A 165 -2.53 10.22 1.59
C HIS A 165 -3.07 9.10 2.50
N TYR A 166 -2.20 8.38 3.22
CA TYR A 166 -2.63 7.23 4.01
C TYR A 166 -3.71 7.55 5.07
N THR A 167 -3.71 8.76 5.62
CA THR A 167 -4.74 9.18 6.59
C THR A 167 -6.14 9.23 6.01
N ASP A 168 -6.23 9.41 4.70
CA ASP A 168 -7.50 9.57 3.99
C ASP A 168 -7.98 8.21 3.46
N CYS A 169 -7.23 7.13 3.73
CA CYS A 169 -7.62 5.75 3.44
C CYS A 169 -8.74 5.31 4.41
N PRO A 170 -9.85 4.74 3.90
CA PRO A 170 -10.94 4.24 4.74
C PRO A 170 -10.53 3.19 5.77
N LEU A 171 -9.49 2.40 5.47
CA LEU A 171 -8.99 1.36 6.37
C LEU A 171 -8.09 1.92 7.48
N TYR A 172 -7.51 3.11 7.29
CA TYR A 172 -6.58 3.68 8.25
C TYR A 172 -7.26 3.98 9.59
N SER A 173 -8.45 4.56 9.57
CA SER A 173 -9.21 4.86 10.79
C SER A 173 -9.54 3.59 11.58
N VAL A 174 -9.94 2.52 10.88
CA VAL A 174 -10.28 1.23 11.50
C VAL A 174 -9.05 0.56 12.10
N LEU A 175 -7.93 0.51 11.36
CA LEU A 175 -6.67 -0.08 11.82
C LEU A 175 -6.02 0.73 12.94
N HIS A 176 -6.20 2.05 12.92
CA HIS A 176 -5.73 2.93 13.99
C HIS A 176 -6.53 2.73 15.28
N ALA A 177 -7.86 2.55 15.17
CA ALA A 177 -8.71 2.29 16.33
C ALA A 177 -8.52 0.87 16.89
N LYS A 178 -8.37 -0.13 16.02
CA LYS A 178 -8.18 -1.53 16.37
C LYS A 178 -7.04 -2.13 15.53
N PRO A 179 -5.80 -2.07 16.02
CA PRO A 179 -4.67 -2.66 15.31
C PRO A 179 -4.86 -4.17 15.16
N ILE A 180 -4.83 -4.63 13.91
CA ILE A 180 -4.83 -6.05 13.58
C ILE A 180 -3.44 -6.37 13.05
N THR A 181 -2.84 -7.46 13.54
CA THR A 181 -1.58 -7.97 13.01
C THR A 181 -1.72 -9.46 12.82
N ILE A 182 -1.51 -9.90 11.59
CA ILE A 182 -1.48 -11.31 11.24
C ILE A 182 -0.13 -11.87 11.67
N THR A 183 -0.08 -12.44 12.86
CA THR A 183 1.12 -13.12 13.34
C THR A 183 1.38 -14.33 12.46
N ARG A 184 2.64 -14.50 12.02
CA ARG A 184 3.11 -15.82 11.62
C ARG A 184 2.93 -16.70 12.86
N ASN A 185 2.14 -17.76 12.75
CA ASN A 185 2.25 -18.88 13.68
C ASN A 185 3.62 -19.54 13.45
N GLY A 186 4.71 -18.83 13.76
CA GLY A 186 5.88 -19.47 14.28
C GLY A 186 5.39 -20.11 15.57
N GLU A 187 5.36 -21.43 15.62
CA GLU A 187 5.24 -22.12 16.88
C GLU A 187 6.34 -21.56 17.79
N GLU A 188 5.99 -20.65 18.69
CA GLU A 188 6.90 -20.18 19.74
C GLU A 188 7.30 -21.43 20.53
N ILE A 189 8.50 -21.95 20.25
CA ILE A 189 9.10 -23.08 20.98
C ILE A 189 9.38 -22.65 22.43
N PHE A 190 9.55 -21.34 22.64
CA PHE A 190 9.92 -20.74 23.91
C PHE A 190 8.91 -19.66 24.28
N GLN A 191 7.79 -20.06 24.89
CA GLN A 191 7.08 -19.12 25.75
C GLN A 191 7.87 -19.00 27.05
N LEU A 192 8.76 -18.02 27.11
CA LEU A 192 9.45 -17.64 28.34
C LEU A 192 8.46 -16.95 29.27
N ARG A 193 7.68 -17.74 30.02
CA ARG A 193 6.89 -17.21 31.14
C ARG A 193 7.81 -17.14 32.37
N PRO A 194 8.08 -15.94 32.93
CA PRO A 194 8.68 -15.85 34.24
C PRO A 194 7.67 -16.38 35.27
N SER A 195 7.94 -17.55 35.83
CA SER A 195 7.24 -18.09 36.98
C SER A 195 8.11 -17.93 38.23
N ALA A 196 7.52 -18.00 39.43
CA ALA A 196 8.26 -17.94 40.70
C ALA A 196 9.37 -19.02 40.83
N TYR A 197 9.36 -20.04 39.95
CA TYR A 197 10.31 -21.16 39.94
C TYR A 197 11.16 -21.24 38.66
N GLY A 198 11.25 -20.14 37.89
CA GLY A 198 12.12 -20.02 36.71
C GLY A 198 11.41 -20.14 35.36
N ILE A 199 12.21 -20.41 34.31
CA ILE A 199 11.79 -20.53 32.91
C ILE A 199 11.06 -21.87 32.69
N THR A 200 9.79 -21.82 32.31
CA THR A 200 9.03 -23.03 31.95
C THR A 200 9.14 -23.30 30.45
N ILE A 201 9.72 -24.43 30.05
CA ILE A 201 9.81 -24.86 28.65
C ILE A 201 8.67 -25.87 28.38
N ASP A 202 7.96 -25.72 27.26
CA ASP A 202 6.93 -26.69 26.85
C ASP A 202 7.55 -27.97 26.29
N LEU A 203 7.85 -28.91 27.18
CA LEU A 203 8.48 -30.19 26.87
C LEU A 203 7.66 -31.05 25.91
N LYS A 204 6.31 -30.98 25.92
CA LYS A 204 5.47 -31.80 25.02
C LYS A 204 5.73 -31.45 23.56
N ARG A 205 5.95 -30.17 23.26
CA ARG A 205 6.20 -29.67 21.90
C ARG A 205 7.63 -29.94 21.44
N LEU A 206 8.59 -29.95 22.36
CA LEU A 206 9.99 -30.33 22.07
C LEU A 206 10.08 -31.81 21.65
N TRP A 207 9.37 -32.69 22.35
CA TRP A 207 9.37 -34.13 22.09
C TRP A 207 8.70 -34.52 20.76
N SER A 208 7.70 -33.77 20.29
CA SER A 208 7.04 -34.07 19.01
C SER A 208 7.99 -33.86 17.82
N LYS A 209 8.84 -32.82 17.82
CA LYS A 209 9.82 -32.59 16.76
C LYS A 209 11.05 -33.48 16.85
N LEU A 210 11.49 -33.87 18.06
CA LEU A 210 12.51 -34.91 18.23
C LEU A 210 12.09 -36.25 17.61
N LYS A 211 10.81 -36.62 17.69
CA LYS A 211 10.27 -37.81 17.01
C LYS A 211 10.30 -37.68 15.48
N VAL A 212 9.97 -36.52 14.93
CA VAL A 212 10.04 -36.26 13.48
C VAL A 212 11.48 -36.32 13.00
N TRP A 213 12.41 -35.68 13.72
CA TRP A 213 13.84 -35.69 13.41
C TRP A 213 14.45 -37.10 13.48
N ARG A 214 14.03 -37.90 14.47
CA ARG A 214 14.47 -39.29 14.62
C ARG A 214 13.92 -40.22 13.53
N LYS A 215 12.73 -39.94 12.97
CA LYS A 215 12.18 -40.65 11.80
C LYS A 215 12.88 -40.26 10.49
N ALA A 216 13.42 -39.04 10.38
CA ALA A 216 14.15 -38.59 9.19
C ALA A 216 15.57 -39.18 9.09
N ARG A 217 16.12 -39.72 10.20
CA ARG A 217 17.45 -40.37 10.25
C ARG A 217 17.43 -41.89 10.05
N THR A 218 16.25 -42.51 9.99
CA THR A 218 16.06 -43.95 9.81
C THR A 218 15.58 -44.34 8.40
N LYS A 219 15.64 -43.40 7.45
CA LYS A 219 15.66 -43.65 6.00
C LYS A 219 17.04 -43.31 5.47
#